data_AF-A0A9D0VKD3-F1
#
_entry.id   AF-A0A9D0VKD3-F1
#
_cell.length_a   1.000
_cell.length_b   1.000
_cell.length_c   1.000
_cell.angle_alpha   90.00
_cell.angle_beta   90.00
_cell.angle_gamma   90.00
#
_symmetry.space_group_name_H-M   'P 1'
#
loop_
_entity.id
_entity.type
_entity.pdbx_description
1 polymer ?
#
loop_
_entity_poly.entity_id
_entity_poly.type
_entity_poly.pdbx_seq_one_letter_code
_entity_poly.pdbx_strand_id
1 'polypeptide(L)' 'MADHSLVELARAPTVAHLWRARIEASPSALAFEHRRGGVWSPVTWRQADARVRRIAAGLLALGIEKGSRIAILS' A
#
# COMPACT_ATOMS: atom_id res chain seq x y z
N MET A 1 31.00 -9.88 -24.50
CA MET A 1 29.69 -10.47 -24.14
C MET A 1 29.53 -10.28 -22.65
N ALA A 2 28.63 -9.39 -22.20
CA ALA A 2 28.39 -9.21 -20.78
C ALA A 2 27.56 -10.40 -20.28
N ASP A 3 28.08 -11.09 -19.28
CA ASP A 3 27.39 -12.14 -18.54
C ASP A 3 26.24 -11.48 -17.76
N HIS A 4 25.02 -11.63 -18.27
CA HIS A 4 23.82 -11.37 -17.50
C HIS A 4 23.59 -12.59 -16.62
N SER A 5 24.43 -12.76 -15.60
CA SER A 5 24.19 -13.73 -14.54
C SER A 5 22.79 -13.45 -14.03
N LEU A 6 21.88 -14.39 -14.30
CA LEU A 6 20.49 -14.29 -13.89
C LEU A 6 20.50 -14.07 -12.39
N VAL A 7 20.22 -12.83 -11.96
CA VAL A 7 19.81 -12.61 -10.59
C VAL A 7 18.58 -13.48 -10.46
N GLU A 8 18.72 -14.61 -9.77
CA GLU A 8 17.60 -15.35 -9.25
C GLU A 8 16.97 -14.42 -8.22
N LEU A 9 16.18 -13.47 -8.73
CA LEU A 9 15.35 -12.59 -7.94
C LEU A 9 14.33 -13.53 -7.33
N ALA A 10 14.66 -14.13 -6.19
CA ALA A 10 13.69 -14.69 -5.27
C ALA A 10 12.51 -13.72 -5.29
N ARG A 11 11.36 -14.18 -5.82
CA ARG A 11 10.26 -13.30 -6.26
C ARG A 11 10.13 -12.15 -5.27
N ALA A 12 10.41 -10.94 -5.72
CA ALA A 12 10.30 -9.79 -4.84
C ALA A 12 8.90 -9.83 -4.21
N PRO A 13 8.78 -9.75 -2.87
CA PRO A 13 7.50 -9.80 -2.21
C PRO A 13 6.59 -8.74 -2.82
N THR A 14 5.31 -9.08 -3.03
CA THR A 14 4.36 -8.13 -3.62
C THR A 14 4.29 -6.87 -2.77
N VAL A 15 3.92 -5.73 -3.37
CA VAL A 15 3.70 -4.48 -2.62
C VAL A 15 2.74 -4.70 -1.43
N ALA A 16 1.73 -5.56 -1.60
CA ALA A 16 0.82 -5.94 -0.52
C ALA A 16 1.49 -6.73 0.61
N HIS A 17 2.50 -7.56 0.31
CA HIS A 17 3.29 -8.24 1.33
C HIS A 17 4.17 -7.23 2.10
N LEU A 18 4.86 -6.32 1.39
CA LEU A 18 5.66 -5.27 2.01
C LEU A 18 4.82 -4.36 2.92
N TRP A 19 3.61 -4.00 2.48
CA TRP A 19 2.64 -3.22 3.26
C TRP A 19 2.29 -3.90 4.59
N ARG A 20 1.91 -5.19 4.54
CA ARG A 20 1.56 -5.97 5.75
C ARG A 20 2.73 -6.11 6.70
N ALA A 21 3.92 -6.43 6.18
CA ALA A 21 5.13 -6.55 6.99
C ALA A 21 5.45 -5.25 7.73
N ARG A 22 5.26 -4.09 7.08
CA ARG A 22 5.47 -2.78 7.72
C ARG A 22 4.46 -2.50 8.83
N ILE A 23 3.19 -2.85 8.63
CA ILE A 23 2.14 -2.68 9.64
C ILE A 23 2.43 -3.56 10.86
N GLU A 24 2.82 -4.82 10.64
CA GLU A 24 3.14 -5.76 11.71
C GLU A 24 4.35 -5.31 12.53
N ALA A 25 5.40 -4.84 11.86
CA ALA A 25 6.61 -4.37 12.51
C ALA A 25 6.39 -3.15 13.43
N SER A 26 5.48 -2.23 13.04
CA SER A 26 5.32 -0.96 13.77
C SER A 26 3.91 -0.36 13.61
N PRO A 27 2.85 -0.97 14.18
CA PRO A 27 1.47 -0.59 13.90
C PRO A 27 1.09 0.79 14.47
N SER A 28 1.69 1.16 15.60
CA SER A 28 1.43 2.43 16.28
C SER A 28 2.36 3.56 15.83
N ALA A 29 3.41 3.25 15.05
CA ALA A 29 4.31 4.27 14.51
C ALA A 29 3.62 5.10 13.43
N LEU A 30 4.11 6.32 13.22
CA LEU A 30 3.64 7.20 12.15
C LEU A 30 3.95 6.58 10.78
N ALA A 31 2.93 6.59 9.92
CA ALA A 31 3.06 6.25 8.51
C ALA A 31 3.24 7.52 7.67
N PHE A 32 2.36 8.51 7.88
CA PHE A 32 2.39 9.81 7.22
C PHE A 32 1.54 10.82 8.00
N GLU A 33 1.60 12.08 7.61
CA GLU A 33 0.66 13.12 8.04
C GLU A 33 -0.33 13.44 6.93
N HIS A 34 -1.57 13.75 7.31
CA HIS A 34 -2.63 14.12 6.37
C HIS A 34 -3.20 15.48 6.74
N ARG A 35 -3.20 16.40 5.78
CA ARG A 35 -3.73 17.75 5.99
C ARG A 35 -5.24 17.77 5.72
N ARG A 36 -6.03 18.21 6.71
CA ARG A 36 -7.48 18.41 6.58
C ARG A 36 -7.88 19.72 7.25
N GLY A 37 -8.58 20.59 6.53
CA GLY A 37 -9.02 21.88 7.07
C GLY A 37 -7.84 22.76 7.52
N GLY A 38 -6.71 22.70 6.81
CA GLY A 38 -5.49 23.43 7.17
C GLY A 38 -4.63 22.77 8.24
N VAL A 39 -5.16 21.82 9.01
CA VAL A 39 -4.48 21.13 10.12
C VAL A 39 -3.81 19.85 9.64
N TRP A 40 -2.55 19.65 10.01
CA TRP A 40 -1.85 18.38 9.81
C TRP A 40 -2.19 17.43 10.95
N SER A 41 -2.59 16.20 10.61
CA SER A 41 -2.88 15.17 11.59
C SER A 41 -2.06 13.92 11.30
N PRO A 42 -1.38 13.36 12.31
CA PRO A 42 -0.63 12.13 12.16
C PRO A 42 -1.55 10.95 11.83
N VAL A 43 -1.05 10.04 11.00
CA VAL A 43 -1.72 8.77 10.68
C VAL A 43 -0.76 7.64 10.98
N THR A 44 -1.17 6.72 11.86
CA THR A 44 -0.37 5.53 12.18
C THR A 44 -0.51 4.45 11.11
N TRP A 45 0.43 3.50 11.06
CA TRP A 45 0.35 2.35 10.14
C TRP A 45 -0.96 1.56 10.30
N ARG A 46 -1.44 1.37 11.53
CA ARG A 46 -2.73 0.71 11.82
C ARG A 46 -3.92 1.48 11.21
N GLN A 47 -3.92 2.81 11.36
CA GLN A 47 -4.99 3.64 10.80
C GLN A 47 -4.97 3.66 9.26
N ALA A 48 -3.76 3.70 8.68
CA ALA A 48 -3.58 3.60 7.25
C ALA A 48 -4.10 2.25 6.70
N ASP A 49 -3.80 1.13 7.38
CA ASP A 49 -4.31 -0.19 6.99
C ASP A 49 -5.84 -0.26 6.99
N ALA A 50 -6.47 0.26 8.05
CA ALA A 50 -7.93 0.32 8.13
C ALA A 50 -8.55 1.14 6.98
N ARG A 51 -7.88 2.22 6.54
CA ARG A 51 -8.32 3.01 5.37
C ARG A 51 -8.14 2.23 4.07
N VAL A 52 -6.97 1.60 3.86
CA VAL A 52 -6.68 0.81 2.65
C VAL A 52 -7.66 -0.35 2.51
N ARG A 53 -7.98 -1.08 3.60
CA ARG A 53 -8.95 -2.17 3.57
C ARG A 53 -10.35 -1.70 3.18
N ARG A 54 -10.81 -0.55 3.70
CA ARG A 54 -12.10 0.02 3.32
C ARG A 54 -12.14 0.42 1.84
N ILE A 55 -11.06 1.02 1.33
CA ILE A 55 -10.96 1.37 -0.10
C ILE A 55 -10.97 0.10 -0.95
N ALA A 56 -10.16 -0.91 -0.61
CA ALA A 56 -10.09 -2.16 -1.33
C ALA A 56 -11.46 -2.88 -1.37
N ALA A 57 -12.17 -2.94 -0.23
CA ALA A 57 -13.52 -3.49 -0.17
C ALA A 57 -14.50 -2.71 -1.06
N GLY A 58 -14.41 -1.37 -1.07
CA GLY A 58 -15.24 -0.53 -1.94
C GLY A 58 -14.96 -0.77 -3.43
N LEU A 59 -13.70 -0.91 -3.83
CA LEU A 59 -13.33 -1.22 -5.21
C LEU A 59 -13.88 -2.59 -5.64
N LEU A 60 -13.78 -3.60 -4.80
CA LEU A 60 -14.38 -4.91 -5.06
C LEU A 60 -15.90 -4.81 -5.20
N ALA A 61 -16.57 -4.05 -4.34
CA ALA A 61 -18.02 -3.83 -4.40
C ALA A 61 -18.47 -3.09 -5.67
N LEU A 62 -17.60 -2.28 -6.28
CA LEU A 62 -17.84 -1.61 -7.56
C LEU A 62 -17.58 -2.51 -8.78
N GLY A 63 -17.25 -3.80 -8.58
CA GLY A 63 -16.99 -4.75 -9.67
C GLY A 63 -15.59 -4.66 -10.26
N ILE A 64 -14.62 -4.09 -9.53
CA ILE A 64 -13.22 -4.08 -9.98
C ILE A 64 -12.62 -5.48 -9.87
N GLU A 65 -12.07 -5.97 -10.97
CA GLU A 65 -11.50 -7.31 -11.09
C GLU A 65 -9.97 -7.28 -11.21
N LYS A 66 -9.37 -8.47 -11.15
CA LYS A 66 -7.94 -8.64 -11.38
C LYS A 66 -7.57 -8.17 -12.79
N GLY A 67 -6.66 -7.20 -12.87
CA GLY A 67 -6.22 -6.62 -14.15
C GLY A 67 -7.00 -5.38 -14.57
N SER A 68 -8.06 -5.00 -13.84
CA SER A 68 -8.71 -3.70 -14.02
C SER A 68 -7.76 -2.55 -13.71
N ARG A 69 -7.92 -1.43 -14.43
CA ARG A 69 -7.09 -0.24 -14.29
C ARG A 69 -7.82 0.79 -13.42
N ILE A 70 -7.11 1.40 -12.50
CA ILE A 70 -7.63 2.46 -11.62
C ILE A 70 -6.75 3.69 -11.82
N ALA A 71 -7.35 4.80 -12.24
CA ALA A 71 -6.66 6.07 -12.36
C ALA A 71 -6.72 6.84 -11.03
N ILE A 72 -5.62 7.52 -10.69
CA ILE A 72 -5.57 8.50 -9.60
C ILE A 72 -5.39 9.86 -10.28
N LEU A 73 -6.26 10.81 -9.96
CA LEU A 73 -6.20 12.20 -10.43
C LEU A 73 -5.99 13.09 -9.19
N SER A 74 -5.04 14.03 -9.28
CA SER A 74 -4.63 14.91 -8.18
C SER A 74 -4.53 16.35 -8.63
#